data_AF-A0A349N6T8-F1
#
_entry.id   AF-A0A349N6T8-F1
#
_cell.length_a   1.000
_cell.length_b   1.000
_cell.length_c   1.000
_cell.angle_alpha   90.00
_cell.angle_beta   90.00
_cell.angle_gamma   90.00
#
_symmetry.space_group_name_H-M   'P 1'
#
loop_
_entity.id
_entity.type
_entity.pdbx_description
1 polymer ?
#
loop_
_entity_poly.entity_id
_entity_poly.type
_entity_poly.pdbx_seq_one_letter_code
_entity_poly.pdbx_strand_id
1 'polypeptide(L)'
;MLVGVPKEIKNHEYRVGLTPAGVRELVSAGHQALVETQAGIAIGFTDDQYADAGAELVATAAEIFKRAELIVKVKEPQPSECTQLRANQTLFTYLHLAPDPEQTKLLLASGAICIAYETVTGPNNSLPLLAPMSEVAGRMSIQEAALCLEKSKGGSGVLLGGVPGVEAGKVVVLGGGVVGLNAARMALGLGADVTILDR
;
A
#
# COMPACT_ATOMS: atom_id res chain seq x y z
N MET A 1 -9.66 -8.74 -21.04
CA MET A 1 -9.56 -9.66 -19.87
C MET A 1 -10.47 -9.18 -18.77
N LEU A 2 -10.76 -10.06 -17.82
CA LEU A 2 -11.54 -9.80 -16.62
C LEU A 2 -10.61 -9.51 -15.42
N VAL A 3 -10.63 -8.28 -14.93
CA VAL A 3 -9.82 -7.82 -13.80
C VAL A 3 -10.67 -7.79 -12.53
N GLY A 4 -10.15 -8.33 -11.43
CA GLY A 4 -10.84 -8.43 -10.15
C GLY A 4 -10.20 -7.58 -9.06
N VAL A 5 -11.02 -6.89 -8.28
CA VAL A 5 -10.60 -6.03 -7.17
C VAL A 5 -11.37 -6.43 -5.90
N PRO A 6 -10.87 -7.41 -5.13
CA PRO A 6 -11.49 -7.77 -3.87
C PRO A 6 -11.24 -6.68 -2.81
N LYS A 7 -12.09 -6.67 -1.79
CA LYS A 7 -11.91 -5.84 -0.60
C LYS A 7 -10.70 -6.34 0.18
N GLU A 8 -9.89 -5.42 0.69
CA GLU A 8 -8.78 -5.81 1.57
C GLU A 8 -9.29 -6.30 2.93
N ILE A 9 -8.73 -7.41 3.40
CA ILE A 9 -9.14 -8.07 4.65
C ILE A 9 -8.05 -8.05 5.73
N LYS A 10 -6.85 -7.54 5.40
CA LYS A 10 -5.78 -7.40 6.39
C LYS A 10 -6.18 -6.33 7.41
N ASN A 11 -5.86 -6.58 8.68
CA ASN A 11 -6.20 -5.64 9.74
C ASN A 11 -5.65 -4.23 9.46
N HIS A 12 -6.51 -3.22 9.61
CA HIS A 12 -6.24 -1.81 9.33
C HIS A 12 -5.72 -1.52 7.91
N GLU A 13 -6.05 -2.36 6.93
CA GLU A 13 -5.88 -2.02 5.52
C GLU A 13 -7.17 -1.37 4.99
N TYR A 14 -7.07 -0.09 4.63
CA TYR A 14 -8.20 0.70 4.15
C TYR A 14 -8.11 1.01 2.66
N ARG A 15 -6.95 0.77 2.04
CA ARG A 15 -6.74 1.01 0.61
C ARG A 15 -7.42 -0.09 -0.22
N VAL A 16 -7.47 0.13 -1.52
CA VAL A 16 -8.08 -0.77 -2.51
C VAL A 16 -7.18 -0.90 -3.73
N GLY A 17 -7.19 -2.06 -4.38
CA GLY A 17 -6.28 -2.38 -5.49
C GLY A 17 -6.43 -1.47 -6.71
N LEU A 18 -7.66 -1.02 -7.00
CA LEU A 18 -7.94 -0.04 -8.06
C LEU A 18 -8.96 1.00 -7.60
N THR A 19 -8.72 2.25 -7.98
CA THR A 19 -9.67 3.36 -7.82
C THR A 19 -10.72 3.34 -8.95
N PRO A 20 -11.85 4.06 -8.81
CA PRO A 20 -12.80 4.23 -9.92
C PRO A 20 -12.15 4.79 -11.20
N ALA A 21 -11.12 5.64 -11.08
CA ALA A 21 -10.38 6.13 -12.23
C ALA A 21 -9.60 5.01 -12.94
N GLY A 22 -8.94 4.13 -12.19
CA GLY A 22 -8.25 2.96 -12.75
C GLY A 22 -9.21 1.96 -13.41
N VAL A 23 -10.39 1.76 -12.83
CA VAL A 23 -11.46 0.96 -13.44
C VAL A 23 -11.90 1.56 -14.77
N ARG A 24 -12.16 2.87 -14.82
CA ARG A 24 -12.60 3.56 -16.04
C ARG A 24 -11.59 3.41 -17.17
N GLU A 25 -10.30 3.49 -16.87
CA GLU A 25 -9.23 3.30 -17.86
C GLU A 25 -9.22 1.86 -18.39
N LEU A 26 -9.31 0.86 -17.52
CA LEU A 26 -9.39 -0.56 -17.93
C LEU A 26 -10.58 -0.82 -18.84
N VAL A 27 -11.76 -0.30 -18.46
CA VAL A 27 -12.99 -0.45 -19.25
C VAL A 27 -12.85 0.25 -20.61
N SER A 28 -12.26 1.45 -20.63
CA SER A 28 -12.00 2.20 -21.88
C SER A 28 -11.03 1.47 -22.81
N ALA A 29 -10.09 0.70 -22.26
CA ALA A 29 -9.19 -0.18 -23.00
C ALA A 29 -9.83 -1.52 -23.45
N GLY A 30 -11.13 -1.72 -23.21
CA GLY A 30 -11.87 -2.92 -23.62
C GLY A 30 -11.73 -4.11 -22.65
N HIS A 31 -11.32 -3.86 -21.41
CA HIS A 31 -11.34 -4.87 -20.34
C HIS A 31 -12.63 -4.81 -19.53
N GLN A 32 -12.87 -5.82 -18.71
CA GLN A 32 -13.97 -5.87 -17.76
C GLN A 32 -13.41 -5.81 -16.34
N ALA A 33 -14.13 -5.18 -15.42
CA ALA A 33 -13.73 -5.07 -14.03
C ALA A 33 -14.81 -5.62 -13.09
N LEU A 34 -14.43 -6.54 -12.20
CA LEU A 34 -15.22 -6.97 -11.04
C LEU A 34 -14.70 -6.27 -9.80
N VAL A 35 -15.57 -5.62 -9.05
CA VAL A 35 -15.21 -4.97 -7.78
C VAL A 35 -16.10 -5.52 -6.68
N GLU A 36 -15.51 -5.93 -5.57
CA GLU A 36 -16.28 -6.36 -4.41
C GLU A 36 -17.01 -5.16 -3.80
N THR A 37 -18.28 -5.33 -3.46
CA THR A 37 -19.05 -4.29 -2.77
C THR A 37 -18.31 -3.80 -1.53
N GLN A 38 -18.27 -2.49 -1.33
CA GLN A 38 -17.60 -1.82 -0.20
C GLN A 38 -16.08 -1.99 -0.18
N ALA A 39 -15.43 -2.35 -1.30
CA ALA A 39 -13.97 -2.46 -1.36
C ALA A 39 -13.24 -1.12 -1.17
N GLY A 40 -13.81 -0.02 -1.67
CA GLY A 40 -13.19 1.31 -1.62
C GLY A 40 -13.77 2.26 -0.56
N ILE A 41 -14.78 1.84 0.21
CA ILE A 41 -15.58 2.76 1.04
C ILE A 41 -14.76 3.49 2.10
N ALA A 42 -13.75 2.83 2.67
CA ALA A 42 -12.93 3.36 3.74
C ALA A 42 -12.04 4.55 3.32
N ILE A 43 -11.82 4.72 2.02
CA ILE A 43 -11.07 5.84 1.44
C ILE A 43 -11.95 6.75 0.57
N GLY A 44 -13.27 6.65 0.72
CA GLY A 44 -14.22 7.55 0.09
C GLY A 44 -14.63 7.17 -1.34
N PHE A 45 -14.35 5.94 -1.79
CA PHE A 45 -14.87 5.41 -3.06
C PHE A 45 -16.10 4.54 -2.79
N THR A 46 -17.26 5.04 -3.21
CA THR A 46 -18.55 4.35 -3.11
C THR A 46 -18.72 3.33 -4.22
N ASP A 47 -19.60 2.35 -3.98
CA ASP A 47 -19.98 1.34 -4.96
C ASP A 47 -20.57 1.97 -6.24
N ASP A 48 -21.38 3.03 -6.10
CA ASP A 48 -21.93 3.79 -7.23
C ASP A 48 -20.83 4.40 -8.10
N GLN A 49 -19.75 4.94 -7.51
CA GLN A 49 -18.62 5.47 -8.27
C GLN A 49 -17.89 4.38 -9.08
N TYR A 50 -17.84 3.14 -8.57
CA TYR A 50 -17.30 2.00 -9.31
C TYR A 50 -18.24 1.58 -10.45
N ALA A 51 -19.55 1.51 -10.20
CA ALA A 51 -20.54 1.22 -11.22
C ALA A 51 -20.52 2.28 -12.35
N ASP A 52 -20.47 3.57 -12.00
CA ASP A 52 -20.33 4.70 -12.93
C ASP A 52 -19.00 4.71 -13.71
N ALA A 53 -17.99 3.99 -13.21
CA ALA A 53 -16.72 3.75 -13.90
C ALA A 53 -16.78 2.52 -14.83
N GLY A 54 -17.87 1.75 -14.81
CA GLY A 54 -18.08 0.57 -15.64
C GLY A 54 -17.68 -0.75 -14.98
N ALA A 55 -17.47 -0.78 -13.66
CA ALA A 55 -17.29 -2.05 -12.95
C ALA A 55 -18.63 -2.78 -12.78
N GLU A 56 -18.57 -4.10 -12.86
CA GLU A 56 -19.59 -4.98 -12.31
C GLU A 56 -19.30 -5.18 -10.81
N LEU A 57 -20.28 -4.85 -9.98
CA LEU A 57 -20.18 -5.05 -8.53
C LEU A 57 -20.60 -6.47 -8.17
N VAL A 58 -19.79 -7.13 -7.33
CA VAL A 58 -20.06 -8.47 -6.83
C VAL A 58 -20.07 -8.50 -5.31
N ALA A 59 -20.91 -9.34 -4.72
CA ALA A 59 -21.16 -9.33 -3.28
C ALA A 59 -20.04 -9.98 -2.45
N THR A 60 -19.16 -10.79 -3.07
CA THR A 60 -18.16 -11.58 -2.34
C THR A 60 -16.83 -11.64 -3.08
N ALA A 61 -15.73 -11.65 -2.32
CA ALA A 61 -14.40 -11.94 -2.86
C ALA A 61 -14.36 -13.27 -3.63
N ALA A 62 -15.05 -14.31 -3.15
CA ALA A 62 -15.05 -15.64 -3.78
C ALA A 62 -15.53 -15.62 -5.23
N GLU A 63 -16.48 -14.75 -5.56
CA GLU A 63 -16.92 -14.56 -6.94
C GLU A 63 -15.82 -13.97 -7.82
N ILE A 64 -15.03 -13.03 -7.29
CA ILE A 64 -13.87 -12.44 -7.96
C ILE A 64 -12.81 -13.50 -8.20
N PHE A 65 -12.39 -14.21 -7.14
CA PHE A 65 -11.37 -15.26 -7.24
C PHE A 65 -11.77 -16.36 -8.24
N LYS A 66 -13.05 -16.69 -8.33
CA LYS A 66 -13.58 -17.67 -9.28
C LYS A 66 -13.54 -17.18 -10.74
N ARG A 67 -13.86 -15.92 -11.00
CA ARG A 67 -14.10 -15.39 -12.36
C ARG A 67 -12.89 -14.66 -12.94
N ALA A 68 -12.21 -13.83 -12.16
CA ALA A 68 -11.19 -12.92 -12.65
C ALA A 68 -9.96 -13.66 -13.22
N GLU A 69 -9.39 -13.13 -14.29
CA GLU A 69 -8.14 -13.58 -14.89
C GLU A 69 -6.94 -12.91 -14.21
N LEU A 70 -7.07 -11.62 -13.86
CA LEU A 70 -6.11 -10.82 -13.11
C LEU A 70 -6.77 -10.33 -11.83
N ILE A 71 -6.15 -10.56 -10.68
CA ILE A 71 -6.55 -9.99 -9.39
C ILE A 71 -5.57 -8.88 -9.01
N VAL A 72 -6.09 -7.69 -8.76
CA VAL A 72 -5.32 -6.53 -8.32
C VAL A 72 -5.68 -6.23 -6.87
N LYS A 73 -4.67 -6.31 -5.98
CA LYS A 73 -4.80 -6.09 -4.54
C LYS A 73 -3.74 -5.09 -4.06
N VAL A 74 -3.89 -4.64 -2.83
CA VAL A 74 -2.88 -3.83 -2.12
C VAL A 74 -1.94 -4.74 -1.34
N LYS A 75 -2.48 -5.62 -0.50
CA LYS A 75 -1.68 -6.46 0.40
C LYS A 75 -1.62 -7.90 -0.08
N GLU A 76 -0.72 -8.63 0.54
CA GLU A 76 -0.55 -10.05 0.30
C GLU A 76 -1.84 -10.80 0.65
N PRO A 77 -2.23 -11.81 -0.15
CA PRO A 77 -3.42 -12.58 0.14
C PRO A 77 -3.27 -13.27 1.49
N GLN A 78 -4.32 -13.22 2.30
CA GLN A 78 -4.36 -13.95 3.57
C GLN A 78 -4.56 -15.45 3.29
N PRO A 79 -4.29 -16.35 4.25
CA PRO A 79 -4.38 -17.80 4.00
C PRO A 79 -5.72 -18.27 3.41
N SER A 80 -6.84 -17.64 3.79
CA SER A 80 -8.17 -17.91 3.24
C SER A 80 -8.38 -17.42 1.81
N GLU A 81 -7.64 -16.42 1.35
CA GLU A 81 -7.63 -15.95 -0.04
C GLU A 81 -6.70 -16.82 -0.89
N CYS A 82 -5.56 -17.27 -0.34
CA CYS A 82 -4.64 -18.14 -1.05
C CYS A 82 -5.28 -19.45 -1.53
N THR A 83 -6.21 -20.01 -0.75
CA THR A 83 -6.95 -21.24 -1.12
C THR A 83 -7.96 -21.04 -2.25
N GLN A 84 -8.31 -19.79 -2.56
CA GLN A 84 -9.24 -19.43 -3.63
C GLN A 84 -8.52 -19.14 -4.96
N LEU A 85 -7.20 -18.93 -4.90
CA LEU A 85 -6.36 -18.77 -6.09
C LEU A 85 -6.33 -20.07 -6.90
N ARG A 86 -6.19 -19.91 -8.21
CA ARG A 86 -6.27 -21.00 -9.18
C ARG A 86 -5.15 -20.93 -10.22
N ALA A 87 -4.81 -22.07 -10.80
CA ALA A 87 -3.80 -22.15 -11.85
C ALA A 87 -4.13 -21.22 -13.03
N ASN A 88 -3.10 -20.59 -13.61
CA ASN A 88 -3.20 -19.60 -14.70
C ASN A 88 -3.95 -18.31 -14.37
N GLN A 89 -4.34 -18.07 -13.12
CA GLN A 89 -4.78 -16.76 -12.64
C GLN A 89 -3.57 -15.90 -12.29
N THR A 90 -3.61 -14.62 -12.64
CA THR A 90 -2.55 -13.67 -12.27
C THR A 90 -2.95 -12.92 -11.00
N LEU A 91 -2.07 -12.89 -10.00
CA LEU A 91 -2.19 -12.05 -8.82
C LEU A 91 -1.13 -10.95 -8.89
N PHE A 92 -1.55 -9.70 -8.78
CA PHE A 92 -0.66 -8.54 -8.82
C PHE A 92 -0.90 -7.64 -7.59
N THR A 93 0.02 -7.71 -6.62
CA THR A 93 -0.09 -7.07 -5.29
C THR A 93 1.27 -6.98 -4.60
N TYR A 94 1.38 -6.35 -3.42
CA TYR A 94 2.56 -6.54 -2.56
C TYR A 94 2.55 -7.94 -1.95
N LEU A 95 3.68 -8.66 -1.98
CA LEU A 95 3.75 -10.02 -1.43
C LEU A 95 4.67 -10.13 -0.21
N HIS A 96 5.83 -9.48 -0.27
CA HIS A 96 6.89 -9.58 0.74
C HIS A 96 7.23 -11.05 1.07
N LEU A 97 7.52 -11.85 0.04
CA LEU A 97 7.70 -13.30 0.17
C LEU A 97 8.88 -13.72 1.05
N ALA A 98 9.98 -12.96 1.02
CA ALA A 98 11.22 -13.32 1.70
C ALA A 98 11.07 -13.61 3.22
N PRO A 99 10.34 -12.79 4.00
CA PRO A 99 10.05 -13.09 5.41
C PRO A 99 8.90 -14.08 5.66
N ASP A 100 8.13 -14.51 4.65
CA ASP A 100 6.92 -15.31 4.81
C ASP A 100 6.95 -16.63 4.00
N PRO A 101 7.59 -17.69 4.54
CA PRO A 101 7.67 -18.98 3.87
C PRO A 101 6.32 -19.72 3.82
N GLU A 102 5.37 -19.39 4.70
CA GLU A 102 4.04 -20.03 4.69
C GLU A 102 3.22 -19.51 3.52
N GLN A 103 3.15 -18.19 3.34
CA GLN A 103 2.53 -17.59 2.17
C GLN A 103 3.15 -18.11 0.89
N THR A 104 4.48 -18.17 0.81
CA THR A 104 5.19 -18.69 -0.35
C THR A 104 4.73 -20.11 -0.71
N LYS A 105 4.58 -21.00 0.29
CA LYS A 105 4.07 -22.37 0.07
C LYS A 105 2.64 -22.38 -0.43
N LEU A 106 1.76 -21.54 0.13
CA LEU A 106 0.36 -21.46 -0.28
C LEU A 106 0.21 -20.94 -1.71
N LEU A 107 0.98 -19.92 -2.08
CA LEU A 107 0.99 -19.39 -3.46
C LEU A 107 1.52 -20.43 -4.45
N LEU A 108 2.60 -21.15 -4.11
CA LEU A 108 3.10 -22.26 -4.93
C LEU A 108 2.04 -23.36 -5.11
N ALA A 109 1.32 -23.72 -4.05
CA ALA A 109 0.27 -24.73 -4.10
C ALA A 109 -0.92 -24.32 -4.99
N SER A 110 -1.22 -23.02 -5.08
CA SER A 110 -2.30 -22.50 -5.92
C SER A 110 -2.03 -22.63 -7.43
N GLY A 111 -0.75 -22.64 -7.84
CA GLY A 111 -0.34 -22.59 -9.23
C GLY A 111 -0.62 -21.24 -9.94
N ALA A 112 -1.00 -20.20 -9.20
CA ALA A 112 -1.23 -18.86 -9.73
C ALA A 112 0.10 -18.17 -10.14
N ILE A 113 0.02 -17.26 -11.11
CA ILE A 113 1.12 -16.39 -11.51
C ILE A 113 1.12 -15.19 -10.57
N CYS A 114 2.09 -15.12 -9.66
CA CYS A 114 2.14 -14.08 -8.64
C CYS A 114 3.23 -13.06 -8.96
N ILE A 115 2.83 -11.80 -9.18
CA ILE A 115 3.74 -10.69 -9.49
C ILE A 115 3.75 -9.75 -8.28
N ALA A 116 4.91 -9.57 -7.67
CA ALA A 116 5.06 -8.72 -6.48
C ALA A 116 5.37 -7.27 -6.87
N TYR A 117 4.57 -6.31 -6.38
CA TYR A 117 4.79 -4.88 -6.63
C TYR A 117 6.20 -4.44 -6.25
N GLU A 118 6.67 -4.85 -5.09
CA GLU A 118 7.94 -4.43 -4.52
C GLU A 118 9.18 -4.97 -5.25
N THR A 119 9.00 -5.88 -6.22
CA THR A 119 10.09 -6.43 -7.03
C THR A 119 10.04 -6.00 -8.48
N VAL A 120 8.98 -5.33 -8.92
CA VAL A 120 8.93 -4.75 -10.27
C VAL A 120 10.02 -3.70 -10.36
N THR A 121 10.98 -3.96 -11.25
CA THR A 121 12.21 -3.17 -11.37
C THR A 121 12.19 -2.39 -12.69
N GLY A 122 12.32 -1.07 -12.61
CA GLY A 122 12.46 -0.17 -13.75
C GLY A 122 13.92 0.05 -14.15
N PRO A 123 14.18 1.00 -15.07
CA PRO A 123 15.55 1.42 -15.41
C PRO A 123 16.36 1.80 -14.16
N ASN A 124 17.66 1.54 -14.21
CA ASN A 124 18.61 1.84 -13.13
C ASN A 124 18.25 1.18 -11.78
N ASN A 125 17.68 -0.03 -11.81
CA ASN A 125 17.25 -0.77 -10.62
C ASN A 125 16.24 -0.03 -9.73
N SER A 126 15.46 0.89 -10.30
CA SER A 126 14.39 1.59 -9.57
C SER A 126 13.24 0.64 -9.23
N LEU A 127 12.55 0.89 -8.12
CA LEU A 127 11.35 0.15 -7.71
C LEU A 127 10.12 1.07 -7.80
N PRO A 128 9.59 1.34 -9.01
CA PRO A 128 8.58 2.37 -9.24
C PRO A 128 7.27 2.13 -8.50
N LEU A 129 6.92 0.86 -8.25
CA LEU A 129 5.70 0.52 -7.52
C LEU A 129 5.89 0.55 -6.00
N LEU A 130 7.13 0.48 -5.50
CA LEU A 130 7.45 0.60 -4.08
C LEU A 130 7.70 2.05 -3.66
N ALA A 131 8.24 2.88 -4.56
CA ALA A 131 8.64 4.24 -4.27
C ALA A 131 7.52 5.09 -3.65
N PRO A 132 6.28 5.14 -4.20
CA PRO A 132 5.21 5.95 -3.60
C PRO A 132 4.89 5.58 -2.16
N MET A 133 4.89 4.28 -1.84
CA MET A 133 4.65 3.81 -0.46
C MET A 133 5.82 4.13 0.46
N SER A 134 7.04 4.10 -0.06
CA SER A 134 8.24 4.54 0.67
C SER A 134 8.19 6.03 1.02
N GLU A 135 7.68 6.87 0.11
CA GLU A 135 7.48 8.30 0.38
C GLU A 135 6.45 8.51 1.49
N VAL A 136 5.28 7.85 1.40
CA VAL A 136 4.23 7.92 2.43
C VAL A 136 4.78 7.49 3.79
N ALA A 137 5.46 6.34 3.87
CA ALA A 137 6.03 5.83 5.11
C ALA A 137 7.05 6.81 5.71
N GLY A 138 7.94 7.36 4.88
CA GLY A 138 8.90 8.37 5.32
C GLY A 138 8.22 9.61 5.91
N ARG A 139 7.19 10.13 5.25
CA ARG A 139 6.48 11.33 5.73
C ARG A 139 5.68 11.07 7.00
N MET A 140 4.93 9.97 7.03
CA MET A 140 4.15 9.55 8.20
C MET A 140 5.02 9.33 9.43
N SER A 141 6.25 8.82 9.26
CA SER A 141 7.15 8.54 10.39
C SER A 141 7.39 9.78 11.27
N ILE A 142 7.48 10.97 10.67
CA ILE A 142 7.69 12.23 11.40
C ILE A 142 6.40 12.74 12.03
N GLN A 143 5.25 12.56 11.38
CA GLN A 143 3.95 12.91 11.97
C GLN A 143 3.70 12.09 13.23
N GLU A 144 3.93 10.78 13.17
CA GLU A 144 3.81 9.88 14.32
C GLU A 144 4.87 10.15 15.38
N ALA A 145 6.10 10.47 14.99
CA ALA A 145 7.14 10.87 15.95
C ALA A 145 6.77 12.13 16.71
N ALA A 146 6.22 13.15 16.03
CA ALA A 146 5.75 14.38 16.67
C ALA A 146 4.66 14.10 17.71
N LEU A 147 3.68 13.26 17.36
CA LEU A 147 2.64 12.81 18.27
C LEU A 147 3.22 12.06 19.48
N CYS A 148 4.13 11.12 19.23
CA CYS A 148 4.74 10.32 20.29
C CYS A 148 5.67 11.12 21.21
N LEU A 149 6.19 12.27 20.77
CA LEU A 149 6.98 13.17 21.61
C LEU A 149 6.13 13.95 22.62
N GLU A 150 4.82 14.06 22.41
CA GLU A 150 3.93 14.77 23.33
C GLU A 150 3.90 14.13 24.72
N LYS A 151 3.88 14.96 25.78
CA LYS A 151 3.76 14.46 27.17
C LYS A 151 2.47 13.67 27.42
N SER A 152 1.37 14.10 26.80
CA SER A 152 0.06 13.43 26.84
C SER A 152 0.10 12.00 26.27
N LYS A 153 1.07 11.71 25.40
CA LYS A 153 1.32 10.40 24.80
C LYS A 153 2.45 9.62 25.49
N GLY A 154 2.98 10.14 26.60
CA GLY A 154 4.08 9.54 27.35
C GLY A 154 5.48 9.93 26.87
N GLY A 155 5.57 10.84 25.90
CA GLY A 155 6.82 11.30 25.31
C GLY A 155 7.66 12.23 26.19
N SER A 156 8.78 12.69 25.63
CA SER A 156 9.71 13.60 26.32
C SER A 156 9.18 15.03 26.46
N GLY A 157 8.11 15.41 25.75
CA GLY A 157 7.55 16.76 25.73
C GLY A 157 8.28 17.73 24.80
N VAL A 158 8.98 17.20 23.79
CA VAL A 158 9.78 17.99 22.87
C VAL A 158 8.93 18.40 21.67
N LEU A 159 8.84 19.72 21.43
CA LEU A 159 8.30 20.26 20.19
C LEU A 159 9.39 20.20 19.11
N LEU A 160 9.16 19.46 18.03
CA LEU A 160 10.16 19.27 16.97
C LEU A 160 10.71 20.59 16.41
N GLY A 161 9.86 21.59 16.19
CA GLY A 161 10.29 22.88 15.64
C GLY A 161 10.94 23.84 16.65
N GLY A 162 10.88 23.54 17.94
CA GLY A 162 11.20 24.52 18.98
C GLY A 162 10.39 25.82 18.80
N VAL A 163 10.91 26.91 19.37
CA VAL A 163 10.44 28.29 19.18
C VAL A 163 11.64 29.23 19.40
N PRO A 164 11.60 30.52 18.99
CA PRO A 164 12.69 31.45 19.29
C PRO A 164 13.08 31.44 20.78
N GLY A 165 14.34 31.13 21.07
CA GLY A 165 14.87 31.00 22.43
C GLY A 165 14.79 29.60 23.05
N VAL A 166 14.24 28.61 22.33
CA VAL A 166 14.15 27.20 22.77
C VAL A 166 14.68 26.29 21.65
N GLU A 167 15.54 25.34 22.01
CA GLU A 167 16.13 24.42 21.04
C GLU A 167 15.05 23.56 20.33
N ALA A 168 15.28 23.31 19.04
CA ALA A 168 14.49 22.39 18.24
C ALA A 168 14.77 20.93 18.62
N GLY A 169 13.84 20.03 18.28
CA GLY A 169 14.05 18.60 18.41
C GLY A 169 15.13 18.10 17.46
N LYS A 170 15.91 17.10 17.89
CA LYS A 170 16.93 16.45 17.08
C LYS A 170 16.39 15.15 16.49
N VAL A 171 16.47 15.01 15.18
CA VAL A 171 16.00 13.84 14.43
C VAL A 171 17.19 13.20 13.72
N VAL A 172 17.45 11.94 14.04
CA VAL A 172 18.45 11.12 13.34
C VAL A 172 17.72 10.16 12.41
N VAL A 173 18.04 10.23 11.13
CA VAL A 173 17.52 9.33 10.09
C VAL A 173 18.63 8.36 9.68
N LEU A 174 18.38 7.06 9.84
CA LEU A 174 19.31 6.00 9.44
C LEU A 174 18.89 5.45 8.08
N GLY A 175 19.63 5.82 7.03
CA GLY A 175 19.38 5.53 5.62
C GLY A 175 18.90 6.75 4.84
N GLY A 176 19.61 7.12 3.79
CA GLY A 176 19.37 8.21 2.85
C GLY A 176 18.64 7.79 1.57
N GLY A 177 17.95 6.65 1.60
CA GLY A 177 17.04 6.21 0.53
C GLY A 177 15.72 6.99 0.49
N VAL A 178 14.75 6.53 -0.31
CA VAL A 178 13.46 7.22 -0.53
C VAL A 178 12.70 7.51 0.77
N VAL A 179 12.64 6.52 1.69
CA VAL A 179 11.97 6.66 3.00
C VAL A 179 12.67 7.74 3.83
N GLY A 180 13.99 7.62 3.99
CA GLY A 180 14.77 8.52 4.85
C GLY A 180 14.80 9.96 4.34
N LEU A 181 14.90 10.17 3.03
CA LEU A 181 14.83 11.51 2.45
C LEU A 181 13.46 12.16 2.66
N ASN A 182 12.36 11.39 2.57
CA ASN A 182 11.02 11.91 2.86
C ASN A 182 10.83 12.21 4.35
N ALA A 183 11.36 11.37 5.25
CA ALA A 183 11.38 11.63 6.68
C ALA A 183 12.18 12.91 7.00
N ALA A 184 13.41 13.02 6.48
CA ALA A 184 14.24 14.20 6.67
C ALA A 184 13.57 15.49 6.17
N ARG A 185 12.93 15.45 5.00
CA ARG A 185 12.16 16.60 4.47
C ARG A 185 11.01 17.01 5.38
N MET A 186 10.26 16.07 5.94
CA MET A 186 9.19 16.41 6.90
C MET A 186 9.74 16.97 8.21
N ALA A 187 10.80 16.38 8.76
CA ALA A 187 11.42 16.85 9.99
C ALA A 187 11.99 18.26 9.82
N LEU A 188 12.70 18.52 8.73
CA LEU A 188 13.19 19.86 8.37
C LEU A 188 12.03 20.85 8.18
N GLY A 189 10.94 20.43 7.52
CA GLY A 189 9.75 21.25 7.32
C GLY A 189 9.06 21.67 8.62
N LEU A 190 9.20 20.87 9.68
CA LEU A 190 8.73 21.22 11.03
C LEU A 190 9.72 22.09 11.81
N GLY A 191 10.95 22.28 11.32
CA GLY A 191 11.99 23.07 11.98
C GLY A 191 12.94 22.25 12.88
N ALA A 192 12.93 20.92 12.79
CA ALA A 192 13.84 20.06 13.55
C ALA A 192 15.30 20.17 13.05
N ASP A 193 16.25 19.86 13.94
CA ASP A 193 17.65 19.61 13.59
C ASP A 193 17.79 18.17 13.09
N VAL A 194 18.19 17.98 11.83
CA VAL A 194 18.14 16.68 11.15
C VAL A 194 19.52 16.21 10.73
N THR A 195 19.88 15.00 11.18
CA THR A 195 21.09 14.29 10.74
C THR A 195 20.68 13.03 9.97
N ILE A 196 21.22 12.84 8.76
CA ILE A 196 21.06 11.60 7.99
C ILE A 196 22.38 10.83 8.00
N LEU A 197 22.31 9.54 8.30
CA LEU A 197 23.45 8.61 8.26
C LEU A 197 23.20 7.55 7.19
N ASP A 198 24.13 7.37 6.26
CA ASP A 198 24.11 6.29 5.25
C ASP A 198 25.54 5.71 5.10
N ARG A 199 25.66 4.57 4.41
CA ARG A 199 26.92 3.85 4.18
C ARG A 199 27.71 4.37 2.98
#